data_AF-A0A5A9NXX6-F1
#
_entry.id   AF-A0A5A9NXX6-F1
#
_cell.length_a   1.000
_cell.length_b   1.000
_cell.length_c   1.000
_cell.angle_alpha   90.00
_cell.angle_beta   90.00
_cell.angle_gamma   90.00
#
_symmetry.space_group_name_H-M   'P 1'
#
loop_
_entity.id
_entity.type
_entity.pdbx_description
1 polymer ?
#
loop_
_entity_poly.entity_id
_entity_poly.type
_entity_poly.pdbx_seq_one_letter_code
_entity_poly.pdbx_strand_id
1 'polypeptide(L)'
;MSAYPKSTNPFADDEESTGPSRGFNFDDDPEESSLSPAERRQKQLQREVMHTAKSAVDSSNRSLAHIYESEKVGTETAEELVRQGEALNRTERMIDNMEHDMRTSQRHINSIKSVWGGLVNYFKAKPEAKPPQEDQPVSYNGSSSLQNALSESRKHEGKYQASHPNLRKMDTSGFGASASLENEPSNQNGYPRNTQLRTAHQQLDQNLDEMSLGLGRLKNLGLGLQSEIENQDVSLDRLLNKVDSMDGKISSTNQQLKNLK
;
A
#
# COMPACT_ATOMS: atom_id res chain seq x y z
N MET A 1 21.68 -32.04 41.85
CA MET A 1 20.27 -32.43 42.01
C MET A 1 19.49 -31.17 42.36
N SER A 2 18.48 -30.64 41.66
CA SER A 2 17.87 -30.88 40.35
C SER A 2 17.02 -29.62 40.14
N ALA A 3 17.13 -28.96 38.99
CA ALA A 3 16.34 -27.79 38.66
C ALA A 3 15.03 -28.23 37.98
N TYR A 4 13.86 -27.87 38.53
CA TYR A 4 12.58 -27.73 37.80
C TYR A 4 11.63 -26.78 38.55
N PRO A 5 10.99 -25.80 37.86
CA PRO A 5 9.90 -25.01 38.43
C PRO A 5 8.59 -25.80 38.43
N LYS A 6 7.80 -25.68 39.50
CA LYS A 6 6.42 -26.20 39.57
C LYS A 6 5.57 -25.46 38.53
N SER A 7 5.06 -26.19 37.54
CA SER A 7 4.02 -25.72 36.63
C SER A 7 2.69 -25.69 37.37
N THR A 8 2.25 -24.52 37.80
CA THR A 8 0.87 -24.33 38.28
C THR A 8 -0.06 -24.28 37.08
N ASN A 9 -0.97 -25.25 37.02
CA ASN A 9 -1.97 -25.42 35.98
C ASN A 9 -3.09 -24.36 36.15
N PRO A 10 -3.35 -23.48 35.17
CA PRO A 10 -4.31 -22.37 35.30
C PRO A 10 -5.79 -22.81 35.19
N PHE A 11 -6.09 -24.10 35.22
CA PHE A 11 -7.43 -24.68 35.08
C PHE A 11 -7.82 -25.63 36.22
N ALA A 12 -7.07 -25.65 37.33
CA ALA A 12 -7.50 -26.40 38.52
C ALA A 12 -8.43 -25.51 39.37
N ASP A 13 -9.73 -25.71 39.21
CA ASP A 13 -10.76 -25.32 40.18
C ASP A 13 -10.54 -26.10 41.47
N ASP A 14 -9.93 -25.46 42.47
CA ASP A 14 -9.94 -25.94 43.86
C ASP A 14 -10.94 -25.11 44.66
N GLU A 15 -12.16 -25.62 44.78
CA GLU A 15 -13.11 -25.24 45.82
C GLU A 15 -12.55 -25.64 47.20
N GLU A 16 -12.16 -24.68 48.05
CA GLU A 16 -12.48 -24.79 49.48
C GLU A 16 -12.48 -23.44 50.22
N SER A 17 -13.66 -23.19 50.80
CA SER A 17 -14.09 -22.15 51.73
C SER A 17 -13.06 -21.63 52.77
N THR A 18 -12.89 -20.30 52.82
CA THR A 18 -12.54 -19.57 54.05
C THR A 18 -13.47 -18.36 54.26
N GLY A 19 -13.90 -18.14 55.51
CA GLY A 19 -15.09 -17.37 55.94
C GLY A 19 -15.11 -15.83 55.71
N PRO A 20 -16.14 -15.13 56.24
CA PRO A 20 -16.57 -13.85 55.70
C PRO A 20 -15.68 -12.71 56.19
N SER A 21 -14.77 -12.24 55.33
CA SER A 21 -14.19 -10.91 55.50
C SER A 21 -15.23 -9.86 55.15
N ARG A 22 -15.72 -9.17 56.18
CA ARG A 22 -16.57 -7.97 56.09
C ARG A 22 -15.72 -6.83 55.51
N GLY A 23 -15.43 -6.91 54.22
CA GLY A 23 -14.79 -5.86 53.46
C GLY A 23 -15.80 -4.77 53.13
N PHE A 24 -15.51 -3.55 53.58
CA PHE A 24 -16.18 -2.35 53.13
C PHE A 24 -16.03 -2.24 51.61
N ASN A 25 -17.10 -2.51 50.86
CA ASN A 25 -17.17 -2.18 49.44
C ASN A 25 -17.31 -0.65 49.32
N PHE A 26 -16.28 0.00 48.79
CA PHE A 26 -16.24 1.44 48.54
C PHE A 26 -16.86 1.83 47.17
N ASP A 27 -17.51 0.90 46.49
CA ASP A 27 -18.11 1.10 45.16
C ASP A 27 -19.66 1.07 45.14
N ASP A 28 -20.31 1.18 46.31
CA ASP A 28 -21.76 1.42 46.35
C ASP A 28 -22.01 2.93 46.30
N ASP A 29 -22.16 3.45 45.08
CA ASP A 29 -22.68 4.80 44.83
C ASP A 29 -24.05 4.91 45.52
N PRO A 30 -24.23 5.77 46.56
CA PRO A 30 -25.39 5.72 47.45
C PRO A 30 -26.74 5.95 46.74
N GLU A 31 -26.73 6.47 45.52
CA GLU A 31 -27.93 6.61 44.69
C GLU A 31 -28.46 5.28 44.11
N GLU A 32 -27.61 4.27 43.91
CA GLU A 32 -28.01 3.01 43.24
C GLU A 32 -28.81 2.09 44.17
N SER A 33 -28.68 2.27 45.49
CA SER A 33 -29.41 1.55 46.53
C SER A 33 -30.93 1.84 46.55
N SER A 34 -31.35 3.01 46.03
CA SER A 34 -32.74 3.49 46.04
C SER A 34 -33.59 3.06 44.83
N LEU A 35 -32.96 2.47 43.81
CA LEU A 35 -33.62 2.13 42.54
C LEU A 35 -34.32 0.77 42.58
N SER A 36 -35.52 0.71 42.00
CA SER A 36 -36.25 -0.54 41.77
C SER A 36 -35.42 -1.52 40.93
N PRO A 37 -35.55 -2.85 41.12
CA PRO A 37 -34.86 -3.84 40.29
C PRO A 37 -35.06 -3.63 38.78
N ALA A 38 -36.22 -3.12 38.36
CA ALA A 38 -36.50 -2.78 36.96
C ALA A 38 -35.70 -1.57 36.47
N GLU A 39 -35.54 -0.54 37.30
CA GLU A 39 -34.79 0.68 36.98
C GLU A 39 -33.29 0.40 36.92
N ARG A 40 -32.76 -0.44 37.83
CA ARG A 40 -31.37 -0.91 37.79
C ARG A 40 -31.06 -1.64 36.48
N ARG A 41 -31.94 -2.57 36.07
CA ARG A 41 -31.81 -3.29 34.80
C ARG A 41 -31.85 -2.33 33.61
N GLN A 42 -32.76 -1.35 33.61
CA GLN A 42 -32.84 -0.35 32.55
C GLN A 42 -31.57 0.50 32.46
N LYS A 43 -31.00 0.94 33.60
CA LYS A 43 -29.76 1.72 33.65
C LYS A 43 -28.56 0.91 33.17
N GLN A 44 -28.48 -0.37 33.53
CA GLN A 44 -27.44 -1.28 33.04
C GLN A 44 -27.49 -1.45 31.53
N LEU A 45 -28.69 -1.71 30.97
CA LEU A 45 -28.88 -1.82 29.52
C LEU A 45 -28.52 -0.51 28.80
N GLN A 46 -28.87 0.65 29.35
CA GLN A 46 -28.47 1.94 28.76
C GLN A 46 -26.96 2.12 28.76
N ARG A 47 -26.26 1.78 29.85
CA ARG A 47 -24.79 1.82 29.93
C ARG A 47 -24.16 0.87 28.89
N GLU A 48 -24.71 -0.32 28.73
CA GLU A 48 -24.22 -1.32 27.78
C GLU A 48 -24.40 -0.88 26.33
N VAL A 49 -25.57 -0.34 25.97
CA VAL A 49 -25.84 0.21 24.64
C VAL A 49 -24.90 1.38 24.33
N MET A 50 -24.69 2.28 25.30
CA MET A 50 -23.76 3.40 25.17
C MET A 50 -22.31 2.94 25.00
N HIS A 51 -21.88 1.97 25.81
CA HIS A 51 -20.54 1.40 25.73
C HIS A 51 -20.30 0.74 24.36
N THR A 52 -21.29 -0.02 23.87
CA THR A 52 -21.21 -0.69 22.56
C THR A 52 -21.14 0.31 21.41
N ALA A 53 -22.00 1.34 21.42
CA ALA A 53 -21.99 2.39 20.40
C ALA A 53 -20.65 3.13 20.37
N LYS A 54 -20.10 3.51 21.53
CA LYS A 54 -18.79 4.15 21.63
C LYS A 54 -17.67 3.24 21.12
N SER A 55 -17.68 1.97 21.54
CA SER A 55 -16.69 0.99 21.11
C SER A 55 -16.71 0.77 19.59
N ALA A 56 -17.90 0.76 18.97
CA ALA A 56 -18.07 0.66 17.53
C ALA A 56 -17.48 1.88 16.80
N VAL A 57 -17.77 3.09 17.28
CA VAL A 57 -17.18 4.34 16.75
C VAL A 57 -15.65 4.30 16.86
N ASP A 58 -15.12 3.97 18.03
CA ASP A 58 -13.66 3.88 18.24
C ASP A 58 -13.01 2.84 17.32
N SER A 59 -13.69 1.70 17.09
CA SER A 59 -13.25 0.68 16.15
C SER A 59 -13.24 1.19 14.71
N SER A 60 -14.30 1.86 14.27
CA SER A 60 -14.38 2.43 12.92
C SER A 60 -13.30 3.51 12.67
N ASN A 61 -12.98 4.33 13.68
CA ASN A 61 -11.90 5.31 13.61
C ASN A 61 -10.52 4.64 13.39
N ARG A 62 -10.26 3.52 14.10
CA ARG A 62 -9.02 2.73 13.89
C ARG A 62 -8.98 2.13 12.49
N SER A 63 -10.09 1.55 12.03
CA SER A 63 -10.18 0.98 10.68
C SER A 63 -9.92 2.02 9.60
N LEU A 64 -10.47 3.23 9.73
CA LEU A 64 -10.17 4.35 8.83
C LEU A 64 -8.68 4.70 8.81
N ALA A 65 -8.05 4.80 9.99
CA ALA A 65 -6.62 5.06 10.08
C ALA A 65 -5.79 3.99 9.35
N HIS A 66 -6.15 2.70 9.51
CA HIS A 66 -5.49 1.61 8.79
C HIS A 66 -5.70 1.69 7.27
N ILE A 67 -6.88 2.09 6.81
CA ILE A 67 -7.17 2.27 5.38
C ILE A 67 -6.27 3.37 4.80
N TYR A 68 -6.16 4.52 5.47
CA TYR A 68 -5.31 5.61 5.00
C TYR A 68 -3.83 5.25 5.03
N GLU A 69 -3.35 4.55 6.05
CA GLU A 69 -1.98 4.05 6.09
C GLU A 69 -1.71 3.05 4.95
N SER A 70 -2.66 2.14 4.68
CA SER A 70 -2.55 1.19 3.56
C SER A 70 -2.52 1.90 2.21
N GLU A 71 -3.30 2.97 2.06
CA GLU A 71 -3.36 3.78 0.83
C GLU A 71 -2.03 4.49 0.59
N LYS A 72 -1.41 5.02 1.64
CA LYS A 72 -0.08 5.62 1.57
C LYS A 72 0.98 4.60 1.17
N VAL A 73 1.05 3.46 1.87
CA VAL A 73 2.01 2.39 1.53
C VAL A 73 1.80 1.90 0.09
N GLY A 74 0.54 1.77 -0.35
CA GLY A 74 0.20 1.42 -1.73
C GLY A 74 0.66 2.47 -2.75
N THR A 75 0.58 3.75 -2.39
CA THR A 75 1.05 4.87 -3.22
C THR A 75 2.57 4.88 -3.35
N GLU A 76 3.29 4.71 -2.24
CA GLU A 76 4.76 4.60 -2.25
C GLU A 76 5.21 3.37 -3.07
N THR A 77 4.50 2.25 -2.93
CA THR A 77 4.74 1.02 -3.71
C THR A 77 4.51 1.26 -5.21
N ALA A 78 3.45 1.99 -5.57
CA ALA A 78 3.15 2.34 -6.94
C ALA A 78 4.24 3.23 -7.57
N GLU A 79 4.76 4.20 -6.83
CA GLU A 79 5.87 5.06 -7.28
C GLU A 79 7.16 4.26 -7.48
N GLU A 80 7.43 3.31 -6.57
CA GLU A 80 8.56 2.39 -6.68
C GLU A 80 8.44 1.49 -7.93
N LEU A 81 7.26 0.94 -8.22
CA LEU A 81 7.04 0.14 -9.42
C LEU A 81 7.30 0.97 -10.69
N VAL A 82 6.83 2.22 -10.76
CA VAL A 82 7.13 3.09 -11.92
C VAL A 82 8.64 3.27 -12.10
N ARG A 83 9.38 3.48 -10.99
CA ARG A 83 10.85 3.58 -11.03
C ARG A 83 11.51 2.29 -11.50
N GLN A 84 11.00 1.13 -11.10
CA GLN A 84 11.48 -0.17 -11.55
C GLN A 84 11.23 -0.37 -13.05
N GLY A 85 10.04 -0.02 -13.53
CA GLY A 85 9.71 -0.05 -14.96
C GLY A 85 10.64 0.84 -15.80
N GLU A 86 11.00 2.03 -15.31
CA GLU A 86 12.02 2.88 -15.93
C GLU A 86 13.40 2.21 -16.00
N ALA A 87 13.81 1.52 -14.93
CA ALA A 87 15.08 0.79 -14.91
C ALA A 87 15.09 -0.38 -15.91
N LEU A 88 13.99 -1.12 -16.02
CA LEU A 88 13.83 -2.20 -17.00
C LEU A 88 13.92 -1.66 -18.44
N ASN A 89 13.20 -0.58 -18.74
CA ASN A 89 13.22 0.05 -20.06
C ASN A 89 14.64 0.58 -20.43
N ARG A 90 15.34 1.19 -19.48
CA ARG A 90 16.74 1.61 -19.70
C ARG A 90 17.66 0.43 -19.97
N THR A 91 17.50 -0.66 -19.23
CA THR A 91 18.31 -1.87 -19.40
C THR A 91 18.05 -2.50 -20.76
N GLU A 92 16.79 -2.56 -21.21
CA GLU A 92 16.46 -3.06 -22.54
C GLU A 92 17.12 -2.25 -23.65
N ARG A 93 17.02 -0.91 -23.60
CA ARG A 93 17.70 -0.04 -24.58
C ARG A 93 19.20 -0.25 -24.59
N MET A 94 19.82 -0.44 -23.42
CA MET A 94 21.25 -0.73 -23.33
C MET A 94 21.60 -2.04 -24.06
N ILE A 95 20.77 -3.08 -23.91
CA ILE A 95 20.99 -4.36 -24.61
C ILE A 95 20.78 -4.22 -26.12
N ASP A 96 19.78 -3.46 -26.55
CA ASP A 96 19.56 -3.21 -27.98
C ASP A 96 20.75 -2.46 -28.61
N ASN A 97 21.32 -1.49 -27.88
CA ASN A 97 22.55 -0.81 -28.29
C ASN A 97 23.75 -1.77 -28.36
N MET A 98 23.93 -2.62 -27.34
CA MET A 98 24.97 -3.66 -27.37
C MET A 98 24.78 -4.61 -28.56
N GLU A 99 23.55 -4.88 -28.99
CA GLU A 99 23.30 -5.72 -30.16
C GLU A 99 23.76 -5.05 -31.44
N HIS A 100 23.45 -3.75 -31.56
CA HIS A 100 23.91 -2.95 -32.68
C HIS A 100 25.45 -2.91 -32.74
N ASP A 101 26.10 -2.66 -31.60
CA ASP A 101 27.55 -2.61 -31.48
C ASP A 101 28.20 -3.96 -31.79
N MET A 102 27.58 -5.05 -31.35
CA MET A 102 28.04 -6.41 -31.64
C MET A 102 27.97 -6.73 -33.14
N ARG A 103 26.88 -6.34 -33.82
CA ARG A 103 26.76 -6.51 -35.28
C ARG A 103 27.84 -5.74 -36.04
N THR A 104 28.14 -4.51 -35.60
CA THR A 104 29.20 -3.70 -36.19
C THR A 104 30.59 -4.30 -35.92
N SER A 105 30.83 -4.75 -34.69
CA SER A 105 32.05 -5.47 -34.30
C SER A 105 32.28 -6.73 -35.13
N GLN A 106 31.22 -7.51 -35.38
CA GLN A 106 31.30 -8.71 -36.21
C GLN A 106 31.65 -8.40 -37.67
N ARG A 107 31.15 -7.29 -38.25
CA ARG A 107 31.58 -6.83 -39.60
C ARG A 107 33.06 -6.49 -39.62
N HIS A 108 33.57 -5.81 -38.59
CA HIS A 108 34.99 -5.50 -38.49
C HIS A 108 35.85 -6.76 -38.35
N ILE A 109 35.46 -7.72 -37.51
CA ILE A 109 36.15 -9.01 -37.37
C ILE A 109 36.20 -9.77 -38.70
N ASN A 110 35.10 -9.80 -39.45
CA ASN A 110 35.06 -10.41 -40.78
C ASN A 110 35.97 -9.69 -41.77
N SER A 111 36.07 -8.36 -41.70
CA SER A 111 37.00 -7.59 -42.54
C SER A 111 38.48 -7.85 -42.22
N ILE A 112 38.81 -8.08 -40.94
CA ILE A 112 40.18 -8.42 -40.50
C ILE A 112 40.57 -9.84 -40.98
N LYS A 113 39.63 -10.78 -41.08
CA LYS A 113 39.91 -12.07 -41.75
C LYS A 113 40.21 -11.90 -43.25
N SER A 114 39.65 -10.86 -43.87
CA SER A 114 39.66 -10.66 -45.33
C SER A 114 40.87 -9.87 -45.86
N VAL A 115 41.76 -9.35 -45.01
CA VAL A 115 43.00 -8.65 -45.47
C VAL A 115 44.02 -9.57 -46.16
N TRP A 116 43.85 -10.90 -46.11
CA TRP A 116 44.61 -11.82 -46.97
C TRP A 116 44.06 -11.94 -48.42
N GLY A 117 42.96 -11.24 -48.78
CA GLY A 117 42.40 -11.19 -50.13
C GLY A 117 41.93 -9.81 -50.63
N GLY A 118 42.22 -8.73 -49.89
CA GLY A 118 41.53 -7.43 -50.00
C GLY A 118 42.18 -6.32 -50.84
N LEU A 119 43.27 -6.56 -51.57
CA LEU A 119 43.92 -5.51 -52.39
C LEU A 119 43.11 -5.10 -53.64
N VAL A 120 42.04 -5.81 -54.00
CA VAL A 120 41.33 -5.58 -55.28
C VAL A 120 40.03 -4.75 -55.12
N ASN A 121 39.49 -4.60 -53.90
CA ASN A 121 38.16 -3.99 -53.71
C ASN A 121 38.18 -2.50 -53.29
N TYR A 122 39.35 -1.87 -53.26
CA TYR A 122 39.52 -0.44 -52.93
C TYR A 122 38.99 0.51 -54.03
N PHE A 123 38.61 -0.02 -55.21
CA PHE A 123 38.13 0.76 -56.35
C PHE A 123 36.60 0.97 -56.44
N LYS A 124 35.81 0.52 -55.46
CA LYS A 124 34.35 0.70 -55.50
C LYS A 124 33.87 1.68 -54.41
N ALA A 125 33.39 2.83 -54.86
CA ALA A 125 32.89 3.94 -54.04
C ALA A 125 31.81 3.49 -53.04
N LYS A 126 31.91 4.00 -51.79
CA LYS A 126 30.93 3.76 -50.71
C LYS A 126 29.71 4.68 -50.88
N PRO A 127 28.48 4.20 -50.72
CA PRO A 127 27.33 5.08 -50.53
C PRO A 127 27.31 5.62 -49.10
N GLU A 128 26.81 6.85 -48.95
CA GLU A 128 26.77 7.61 -47.69
C GLU A 128 25.99 6.91 -46.58
N ALA A 129 26.56 6.91 -45.37
CA ALA A 129 25.90 6.44 -44.15
C ALA A 129 24.96 7.54 -43.63
N LYS A 130 23.67 7.22 -43.50
CA LYS A 130 22.70 8.06 -42.80
C LYS A 130 23.08 8.16 -41.31
N PRO A 131 22.96 9.35 -40.69
CA PRO A 131 23.25 9.53 -39.27
C PRO A 131 22.27 8.73 -38.40
N PRO A 132 22.69 8.24 -37.21
CA PRO A 132 21.81 7.58 -36.26
C PRO A 132 20.71 8.55 -35.81
N GLN A 133 19.45 8.11 -35.87
CA GLN A 133 18.35 8.84 -35.27
C GLN A 133 18.49 8.75 -33.74
N GLU A 134 18.65 9.89 -33.08
CA GLU A 134 18.50 10.00 -31.63
C GLU A 134 17.02 9.80 -31.29
N ASP A 135 16.67 8.58 -30.87
CA ASP A 135 15.35 8.31 -30.29
C ASP A 135 15.22 9.11 -28.99
N GLN A 136 14.28 10.06 -28.98
CA GLN A 136 13.94 10.86 -27.81
C GLN A 136 13.66 9.95 -26.60
N PRO A 137 13.99 10.37 -25.36
CA PRO A 137 13.72 9.56 -24.19
C PRO A 137 12.20 9.48 -23.97
N VAL A 138 11.58 8.40 -24.47
CA VAL A 138 10.23 8.03 -24.05
C VAL A 138 10.33 7.74 -22.55
N SER A 139 9.87 8.68 -21.73
CA SER A 139 9.70 8.50 -20.29
C SER A 139 8.72 7.36 -20.08
N TYR A 140 9.13 6.39 -19.28
CA TYR A 140 8.27 5.26 -18.96
C TYR A 140 7.11 5.79 -18.12
N ASN A 141 5.94 5.74 -18.72
CA ASN A 141 4.69 6.04 -18.05
C ASN A 141 4.14 4.68 -17.62
N GLY A 142 4.09 4.43 -16.30
CA GLY A 142 3.48 3.19 -15.76
C GLY A 142 2.06 2.98 -16.29
N SER A 143 1.50 1.79 -16.11
CA SER A 143 0.20 1.40 -16.65
C SER A 143 -0.88 2.46 -16.40
N SER A 144 -1.76 2.68 -17.38
CA SER A 144 -2.81 3.71 -17.27
C SER A 144 -3.72 3.50 -16.06
N SER A 145 -3.95 2.24 -15.67
CA SER A 145 -4.64 1.85 -14.46
C SER A 145 -3.91 2.32 -13.19
N LEU A 146 -2.59 2.11 -13.12
CA LEU A 146 -1.79 2.55 -11.99
C LEU A 146 -1.77 4.08 -11.88
N GLN A 147 -1.63 4.79 -13.00
CA GLN A 147 -1.64 6.25 -13.01
C GLN A 147 -2.96 6.83 -12.54
N ASN A 148 -4.08 6.27 -13.01
CA ASN A 148 -5.40 6.69 -12.56
C ASN A 148 -5.57 6.47 -11.06
N ALA A 149 -5.17 5.30 -10.55
CA ALA A 149 -5.24 4.99 -9.13
C ALA A 149 -4.34 5.90 -8.27
N LEU A 150 -3.12 6.19 -8.72
CA LEU A 150 -2.21 7.14 -8.08
C LEU A 150 -2.80 8.56 -8.03
N SER A 151 -3.41 9.00 -9.14
CA SER A 151 -4.02 10.33 -9.22
C SER A 151 -5.24 10.48 -8.29
N GLU A 152 -5.98 9.39 -8.09
CA GLU A 152 -7.12 9.33 -7.17
C GLU A 152 -6.65 9.31 -5.70
N SER A 153 -5.62 8.52 -5.40
CA SER A 153 -5.02 8.40 -4.07
C SER A 153 -4.39 9.72 -3.58
N ARG A 154 -3.60 10.40 -4.42
CA ARG A 154 -2.95 11.67 -4.06
C ARG A 154 -3.92 12.76 -3.62
N LYS A 155 -5.15 12.78 -4.15
CA LYS A 155 -6.18 13.75 -3.73
C LYS A 155 -6.60 13.59 -2.26
N HIS A 156 -6.37 12.41 -1.68
CA HIS A 156 -6.82 12.03 -0.35
C HIS A 156 -5.69 11.97 0.69
N GLU A 157 -4.45 12.27 0.31
CA GLU A 157 -3.29 12.29 1.20
C GLU A 157 -3.47 13.24 2.41
N GLY A 158 -4.22 14.34 2.24
CA GLY A 158 -4.56 15.24 3.35
C GLY A 158 -5.40 14.56 4.45
N LYS A 159 -6.27 13.61 4.08
CA LYS A 159 -7.07 12.84 5.07
C LYS A 159 -6.19 11.89 5.88
N TYR A 160 -5.16 11.32 5.25
CA TYR A 160 -4.14 10.53 5.96
C TYR A 160 -3.45 11.36 7.05
N GLN A 161 -2.95 12.55 6.71
CA GLN A 161 -2.27 13.43 7.66
C GLN A 161 -3.18 13.82 8.83
N ALA A 162 -4.48 14.02 8.59
CA ALA A 162 -5.46 14.31 9.64
C ALA A 162 -5.74 13.11 10.57
N SER A 163 -5.64 11.88 10.05
CA SER A 163 -5.96 10.65 10.80
C SER A 163 -4.77 10.07 11.59
N HIS A 164 -3.54 10.37 11.19
CA HIS A 164 -2.35 9.75 11.78
C HIS A 164 -1.98 10.43 13.12
N PRO A 165 -1.78 9.67 14.22
CA PRO A 165 -1.57 10.24 15.56
C PRO A 165 -0.37 11.20 15.65
N ASN A 166 0.67 10.98 14.84
CA ASN A 166 1.87 11.82 14.80
C ASN A 166 1.82 12.98 13.78
N LEU A 167 0.87 12.97 12.83
CA LEU A 167 0.78 14.00 11.77
C LEU A 167 -0.44 14.90 11.92
N ARG A 168 -1.36 14.52 12.80
CA ARG A 168 -2.55 15.28 13.12
C ARG A 168 -2.14 16.65 13.66
N LYS A 169 -2.30 17.69 12.84
CA LYS A 169 -2.32 19.07 13.32
C LYS A 169 -3.54 19.19 14.23
N MET A 170 -3.30 19.30 15.53
CA MET A 170 -4.37 19.56 16.49
C MET A 170 -4.88 20.98 16.27
N ASP A 171 -5.87 21.16 15.41
CA ASP A 171 -6.73 22.35 15.47
C ASP A 171 -7.63 22.19 16.71
N THR A 172 -7.18 22.80 17.81
CA THR A 172 -7.93 22.88 19.08
C THR A 172 -8.95 24.02 19.08
N SER A 173 -9.08 24.76 17.97
CA SER A 173 -9.93 25.94 17.83
C SER A 173 -11.43 25.67 17.95
N GLY A 174 -11.85 24.40 18.01
CA GLY A 174 -13.26 23.98 18.19
C GLY A 174 -13.56 23.19 19.47
N PHE A 175 -12.57 22.89 20.32
CA PHE A 175 -12.79 22.18 21.58
C PHE A 175 -13.33 23.16 22.64
N GLY A 176 -14.61 23.53 22.52
CA GLY A 176 -15.27 24.43 23.48
C GLY A 176 -16.39 25.32 22.94
N ALA A 177 -16.77 25.23 21.67
CA ALA A 177 -17.93 25.96 21.17
C ALA A 177 -19.21 25.20 21.53
N SER A 178 -19.89 25.67 22.58
CA SER A 178 -21.23 25.25 22.97
C SER A 178 -22.15 25.21 21.74
N ALA A 179 -22.63 24.02 21.38
CA ALA A 179 -23.73 23.90 20.43
C ALA A 179 -24.98 24.48 21.10
N SER A 180 -25.37 25.67 20.62
CA SER A 180 -26.65 26.31 20.91
C SER A 180 -27.79 25.32 20.68
N LEU A 181 -28.61 25.15 21.72
CA LEU A 181 -29.91 24.51 21.66
C LEU A 181 -30.82 25.30 20.71
N GLU A 182 -31.02 24.82 19.49
CA GLU A 182 -32.12 25.27 18.65
C GLU A 182 -32.83 24.09 17.96
N ASN A 183 -34.01 23.79 18.53
CA ASN A 183 -35.25 23.35 17.89
C ASN A 183 -35.17 22.26 16.79
N GLU A 184 -35.42 21.00 17.19
CA GLU A 184 -35.46 19.84 16.30
C GLU A 184 -36.87 19.60 15.73
N PRO A 185 -37.07 19.58 14.40
CA PRO A 185 -38.27 19.01 13.81
C PRO A 185 -38.18 17.49 13.88
N SER A 186 -39.20 16.87 14.47
CA SER A 186 -39.32 15.42 14.63
C SER A 186 -39.15 14.68 13.31
N ASN A 187 -37.98 14.05 13.09
CA ASN A 187 -37.74 13.23 11.89
C ASN A 187 -37.53 11.76 12.27
N GLN A 188 -38.41 10.91 11.74
CA GLN A 188 -38.46 9.45 11.90
C GLN A 188 -37.38 8.74 11.07
N ASN A 189 -36.11 9.10 11.24
CA ASN A 189 -35.02 8.22 10.80
C ASN A 189 -34.62 7.38 12.01
N GLY A 190 -34.47 6.06 11.87
CA GLY A 190 -34.33 5.03 12.93
C GLY A 190 -33.17 5.16 13.94
N TYR A 191 -32.71 6.37 14.22
CA TYR A 191 -31.76 6.72 15.26
C TYR A 191 -32.41 6.74 16.66
N PRO A 192 -31.65 6.38 17.70
CA PRO A 192 -32.15 6.38 19.07
C PRO A 192 -32.50 7.78 19.57
N ARG A 193 -33.51 7.86 20.45
CA ARG A 193 -34.00 9.11 21.05
C ARG A 193 -32.98 9.80 21.95
N ASN A 194 -31.98 9.06 22.44
CA ASN A 194 -30.87 9.61 23.21
C ASN A 194 -29.90 10.34 22.27
N THR A 195 -29.68 11.63 22.51
CA THR A 195 -28.85 12.50 21.67
C THR A 195 -27.42 11.99 21.53
N GLN A 196 -26.81 11.47 22.60
CA GLN A 196 -25.44 10.94 22.58
C GLN A 196 -25.35 9.64 21.77
N LEU A 197 -26.34 8.75 21.89
CA LEU A 197 -26.42 7.56 21.04
C LEU A 197 -26.63 7.95 19.58
N ARG A 198 -27.51 8.92 19.28
CA ARG A 198 -27.74 9.39 17.92
C ARG A 198 -26.46 9.95 17.30
N THR A 199 -25.70 10.75 18.04
CA THR A 199 -24.40 11.26 17.56
C THR A 199 -23.39 10.14 17.31
N ALA A 200 -23.34 9.13 18.20
CA ALA A 200 -22.44 7.99 18.02
C ALA A 200 -22.80 7.18 16.76
N HIS A 201 -24.09 6.90 16.53
CA HIS A 201 -24.55 6.22 15.33
C HIS A 201 -24.29 7.04 14.05
N GLN A 202 -24.57 8.34 14.06
CA GLN A 202 -24.28 9.21 12.92
C GLN A 202 -22.79 9.24 12.58
N GLN A 203 -21.91 9.31 13.59
CA GLN A 203 -20.47 9.24 13.37
C GLN A 203 -20.06 7.86 12.84
N LEU A 204 -20.63 6.78 13.37
CA LEU A 204 -20.35 5.44 12.88
C LEU A 204 -20.76 5.30 11.40
N ASP A 205 -21.94 5.76 11.01
CA ASP A 205 -22.41 5.73 9.62
C ASP A 205 -21.47 6.52 8.70
N GLN A 206 -21.09 7.75 9.09
CA GLN A 206 -20.12 8.56 8.34
C GLN A 206 -18.77 7.85 8.19
N ASN A 207 -18.30 7.20 9.25
CA ASN A 207 -17.07 6.45 9.22
C ASN A 207 -17.17 5.24 8.27
N LEU A 208 -18.29 4.52 8.28
CA LEU A 208 -18.53 3.38 7.38
C LEU A 208 -18.59 3.80 5.91
N ASP A 209 -19.21 4.95 5.61
CA ASP A 209 -19.21 5.51 4.26
C ASP A 209 -17.79 5.86 3.78
N GLU A 210 -17.00 6.53 4.62
CA GLU A 210 -15.60 6.85 4.30
C GLU A 210 -14.72 5.59 4.20
N MET A 211 -14.99 4.57 5.02
CA MET A 211 -14.33 3.26 4.89
C MET A 211 -14.66 2.60 3.56
N SER A 212 -15.93 2.64 3.13
CA SER A 212 -16.36 2.09 1.84
C SER A 212 -15.64 2.76 0.67
N LEU A 213 -15.58 4.10 0.69
CA LEU A 213 -14.82 4.88 -0.31
C LEU A 213 -13.33 4.56 -0.27
N GLY A 214 -12.73 4.50 0.92
CA GLY A 214 -11.32 4.19 1.10
C GLY A 214 -10.93 2.79 0.64
N LEU A 215 -11.77 1.79 0.91
CA LEU A 215 -11.61 0.44 0.37
C LEU A 215 -11.73 0.41 -1.15
N GLY A 216 -12.62 1.23 -1.73
CA GLY A 216 -12.71 1.42 -3.18
C GLY A 216 -11.40 1.93 -3.79
N ARG A 217 -10.79 2.95 -3.17
CA ARG A 217 -9.48 3.47 -3.60
C ARG A 217 -8.36 2.44 -3.44
N LEU A 218 -8.31 1.73 -2.32
CA LEU A 218 -7.36 0.64 -2.11
C LEU A 218 -7.49 -0.47 -3.16
N LYS A 219 -8.74 -0.81 -3.54
CA LYS A 219 -8.99 -1.76 -4.63
C LYS A 219 -8.45 -1.25 -5.96
N ASN A 220 -8.70 0.02 -6.30
CA ASN A 220 -8.18 0.62 -7.52
C ASN A 220 -6.65 0.63 -7.55
N LEU A 221 -6.01 0.97 -6.43
CA LEU A 221 -4.55 0.86 -6.26
C LEU A 221 -4.09 -0.58 -6.45
N GLY A 222 -4.69 -1.55 -5.77
CA GLY A 222 -4.34 -2.97 -5.90
C GLY A 222 -4.41 -3.48 -7.33
N LEU A 223 -5.47 -3.14 -8.07
CA LEU A 223 -5.61 -3.50 -9.49
C LEU A 223 -4.59 -2.78 -10.37
N GLY A 224 -4.31 -1.51 -10.09
CA GLY A 224 -3.27 -0.74 -10.78
C GLY A 224 -1.88 -1.35 -10.58
N LEU A 225 -1.54 -1.68 -9.34
CA LEU A 225 -0.28 -2.35 -8.97
C LEU A 225 -0.15 -3.71 -9.66
N GLN A 226 -1.22 -4.50 -9.67
CA GLN A 226 -1.24 -5.79 -10.34
C GLN A 226 -0.98 -5.65 -11.84
N SER A 227 -1.69 -4.74 -12.52
CA SER A 227 -1.48 -4.52 -13.96
C SER A 227 -0.07 -4.04 -14.28
N GLU A 228 0.51 -3.22 -13.42
CA GLU A 228 1.91 -2.79 -13.56
C GLU A 228 2.89 -3.95 -13.44
N ILE A 229 2.71 -4.82 -12.45
CA ILE A 229 3.54 -6.01 -12.25
C ILE A 229 3.43 -6.95 -13.47
N GLU A 230 2.22 -7.22 -13.96
CA GLU A 230 2.01 -8.05 -15.14
C GLU A 230 2.73 -7.48 -16.38
N ASN A 231 2.71 -6.16 -16.57
CA ASN A 231 3.44 -5.51 -17.67
C ASN A 231 4.96 -5.60 -17.51
N GLN A 232 5.45 -5.47 -16.27
CA GLN A 232 6.88 -5.58 -15.97
C GLN A 232 7.38 -7.02 -16.12
N ASP A 233 6.57 -8.02 -15.78
CA ASP A 233 6.89 -9.45 -15.94
C ASP A 233 7.14 -9.80 -17.42
N VAL A 234 6.23 -9.37 -18.31
CA VAL A 234 6.40 -9.53 -19.76
C VAL A 234 7.66 -8.81 -20.27
N SER A 235 7.98 -7.63 -19.70
CA SER A 235 9.17 -6.88 -20.09
C SER A 235 10.46 -7.53 -19.59
N LEU A 236 10.43 -8.12 -18.39
CA LEU A 236 11.52 -8.91 -17.82
C LEU A 236 11.80 -10.15 -18.66
N ASP A 237 10.79 -10.92 -19.04
CA ASP A 237 10.96 -12.09 -19.90
C ASP A 237 11.58 -11.72 -21.25
N ARG A 238 11.11 -10.63 -21.86
CA ARG A 238 11.71 -10.10 -23.11
C ARG A 238 13.18 -9.70 -22.89
N LEU A 239 13.47 -9.03 -21.78
CA LEU A 239 14.81 -8.60 -21.44
C LEU A 239 15.74 -9.79 -21.23
N LEU A 240 15.33 -10.81 -20.48
CA LEU A 240 16.10 -12.03 -20.22
C LEU A 240 16.46 -12.74 -21.53
N ASN A 241 15.49 -12.93 -22.43
CA ASN A 241 15.75 -13.52 -23.74
C ASN A 241 16.77 -12.71 -24.56
N LYS A 242 16.70 -11.37 -24.49
CA LYS A 242 17.68 -10.49 -25.15
C LYS A 242 19.07 -10.60 -24.51
N VAL A 243 19.16 -10.65 -23.18
CA VAL A 243 20.42 -10.85 -22.44
C VAL A 243 21.06 -12.16 -22.87
N ASP A 244 20.32 -13.28 -22.87
CA ASP A 244 20.86 -14.60 -23.22
C ASP A 244 21.36 -14.64 -24.67
N SER A 245 20.61 -14.04 -25.60
CA SER A 245 21.06 -13.89 -26.99
C SER A 245 22.33 -13.05 -27.10
N MET A 246 22.42 -11.98 -26.30
CA MET A 246 23.59 -11.11 -26.26
C MET A 246 24.83 -11.84 -25.76
N ASP A 247 24.69 -12.56 -24.65
CA ASP A 247 25.79 -13.31 -24.03
C ASP A 247 26.34 -14.36 -24.99
N GLY A 248 25.47 -15.10 -25.68
CA GLY A 248 25.87 -16.04 -26.72
C GLY A 248 26.64 -15.38 -27.88
N LYS A 249 26.21 -14.19 -28.33
CA LYS A 249 26.91 -13.42 -29.37
C LYS A 249 28.29 -12.94 -28.87
N ILE A 250 28.35 -12.35 -27.67
CA ILE A 250 29.61 -11.90 -27.05
C ILE A 250 30.60 -13.06 -26.93
N SER A 251 30.14 -14.21 -26.42
CA SER A 251 30.96 -15.40 -26.25
C SER A 251 31.52 -15.91 -27.59
N SER A 252 30.67 -16.00 -28.62
CA SER A 252 31.09 -16.40 -29.97
C SER A 252 32.11 -15.42 -30.57
N THR A 253 31.84 -14.11 -30.47
CA THR A 253 32.74 -13.06 -30.96
C THR A 253 34.08 -13.09 -30.23
N ASN A 254 34.10 -13.31 -28.92
CA ASN A 254 35.31 -13.45 -28.12
C ASN A 254 36.13 -14.68 -28.57
N GLN A 255 35.49 -15.82 -28.82
CA GLN A 255 36.16 -17.00 -29.37
C GLN A 255 36.78 -16.73 -30.75
N GLN A 256 36.06 -16.03 -31.63
CA GLN A 256 36.60 -15.65 -32.94
C GLN A 256 37.82 -14.72 -32.83
N LEU A 257 37.80 -13.76 -31.89
CA LEU A 257 38.94 -12.87 -31.63
C LEU A 257 40.16 -13.63 -31.11
N LYS A 258 39.97 -14.64 -30.26
CA LYS A 258 41.08 -15.51 -29.80
C LYS A 258 41.72 -16.28 -30.95
N ASN A 259 40.92 -16.70 -31.93
CA ASN A 259 41.39 -17.43 -33.12
C ASN A 259 41.96 -16.52 -34.23
N LEU A 260 41.96 -15.20 -34.03
CA LEU A 260 42.56 -14.21 -34.94
C LEU A 260 44.03 -13.88 -34.60
N LYS A 261 44.55 -14.39 -33.49
CA LYS A 261 45.99 -14.43 -33.19
C LYS A 261 46.67 -15.56 -33.95
#